data_AF-U9TB33-F1
#
_entry.id   AF-U9TB33-F1
#
_cell.length_a   1.000
_cell.length_b   1.000
_cell.length_c   1.000
_cell.angle_alpha   90.00
_cell.angle_beta   90.00
_cell.angle_gamma   90.00
#
_symmetry.space_group_name_H-M   'P 1'
#
loop_
_entity.id
_entity.type
_entity.pdbx_description
1 polymer ?
#
loop_
_entity_poly.entity_id
_entity_poly.type
_entity_poly.pdbx_seq_one_letter_code
_entity_poly.pdbx_strand_id
1 'polypeptide(L)'
;MPKNNDKIIESKDEILANVLWKLLELRQFLTSSHTHTAWGSAFKKALTTLKSNTESHHEQLFSALELIRFGYLNGNNLSRSYYIPPNATTEEKKYILLISRTLSLVPAKFKGVSWNGPLSRELLAFNSFVKAMNRSLRNLCEMLTLSMFLNGDCVKDRQDYLDIALSLPFLYDVNTAMGIIVKTYLEHVIILSKDNNDKAAIRSHIPEALKKLDGTFTGCINVKADLENGLVFWDEVIIAVNSLKTSGAISNELASQFINANNWLSSRRP
;
A
#
# COMPACT_ATOMS: atom_id res chain seq x y z
N MET A 1 0.92 -29.63 6.50
CA MET A 1 0.89 -29.50 7.97
C MET A 1 1.28 -30.81 8.59
N PRO A 2 2.08 -30.84 9.69
CA PRO A 2 1.94 -31.95 10.62
C PRO A 2 0.49 -31.89 11.10
N LYS A 3 -0.34 -32.84 10.67
CA LYS A 3 -1.66 -32.99 11.27
C LYS A 3 -1.40 -33.37 12.72
N ASN A 4 -1.58 -32.41 13.62
CA ASN A 4 -1.69 -32.74 15.03
C ASN A 4 -3.07 -33.39 15.15
N ASN A 5 -3.14 -34.69 14.86
CA ASN A 5 -4.39 -35.45 14.71
C ASN A 5 -5.26 -35.43 15.99
N ASP A 6 -4.76 -34.88 17.09
CA ASP A 6 -5.40 -34.93 18.40
C ASP A 6 -5.95 -33.58 18.90
N LYS A 7 -5.72 -32.44 18.22
CA LYS A 7 -6.22 -31.13 18.69
C LYS A 7 -7.02 -30.38 17.63
N ILE A 8 -8.34 -30.34 17.83
CA ILE A 8 -9.28 -29.53 17.05
C ILE A 8 -9.05 -28.05 17.39
N ILE A 9 -9.07 -27.18 16.38
CA ILE A 9 -8.93 -25.74 16.56
C ILE A 9 -10.24 -25.16 17.10
N GLU A 10 -10.16 -24.44 18.22
CA GLU A 10 -11.33 -23.87 18.92
C GLU A 10 -11.35 -22.34 18.84
N SER A 11 -10.20 -21.69 19.06
CA SER A 11 -10.12 -20.23 19.15
C SER A 11 -10.22 -19.54 17.79
N LYS A 12 -10.93 -18.40 17.76
CA LYS A 12 -10.95 -17.49 16.60
C LYS A 12 -9.54 -17.12 16.15
N ASP A 13 -8.66 -16.78 17.09
CA ASP A 13 -7.32 -16.29 16.79
C ASP A 13 -6.43 -17.38 16.22
N GLU A 14 -6.61 -18.64 16.67
CA GLU A 14 -5.93 -19.79 16.09
C GLU A 14 -6.38 -20.00 14.63
N ILE A 15 -7.66 -19.85 14.33
CA ILE A 15 -8.17 -19.96 12.95
C ILE A 15 -7.57 -18.86 12.08
N LEU A 16 -7.64 -17.61 12.53
CA LEU A 16 -7.09 -16.47 11.79
C LEU A 16 -5.58 -16.64 11.54
N ALA A 17 -4.82 -17.04 12.56
CA ALA A 17 -3.39 -17.30 12.41
C ALA A 17 -3.12 -18.40 11.36
N ASN A 18 -3.87 -19.50 11.39
CA ASN A 18 -3.74 -20.59 10.42
C ASN A 18 -4.09 -20.14 8.99
N VAL A 19 -5.15 -19.34 8.82
CA VAL A 19 -5.54 -18.78 7.52
C VAL A 19 -4.45 -17.84 6.98
N LEU A 20 -3.94 -16.95 7.82
CA LEU A 20 -2.85 -16.03 7.46
C LEU A 20 -1.56 -16.79 7.11
N TRP A 21 -1.22 -17.85 7.85
CA TRP A 21 -0.07 -18.69 7.53
C TRP A 21 -0.20 -19.35 6.16
N LYS A 22 -1.36 -19.96 5.88
CA LYS A 22 -1.64 -20.60 4.59
C LYS A 22 -1.65 -19.57 3.47
N LEU A 23 -2.19 -18.37 3.69
CA LEU A 23 -2.12 -17.27 2.73
C LEU A 23 -0.66 -16.94 2.40
N LEU A 24 0.18 -16.73 3.41
CA LEU A 24 1.59 -16.39 3.22
C LEU A 24 2.37 -17.51 2.52
N GLU A 25 2.08 -18.78 2.80
CA GLU A 25 2.67 -19.93 2.11
C GLU A 25 2.22 -19.99 0.64
N LEU A 26 0.92 -19.92 0.36
CA LEU A 26 0.39 -19.97 -1.01
C LEU A 26 0.85 -18.80 -1.87
N ARG A 27 1.05 -17.63 -1.24
CA ARG A 27 1.61 -16.43 -1.88
C ARG A 27 3.14 -16.39 -1.85
N GLN A 28 3.79 -17.47 -1.45
CA GLN A 28 5.25 -17.63 -1.47
C GLN A 28 6.00 -16.54 -0.69
N PHE A 29 5.40 -16.01 0.37
CA PHE A 29 6.11 -15.25 1.41
C PHE A 29 6.79 -16.20 2.40
N LEU A 30 6.22 -17.39 2.57
CA LEU A 30 6.78 -18.49 3.33
C LEU A 30 7.03 -19.69 2.42
N THR A 31 8.06 -20.47 2.73
CA THR A 31 8.26 -21.80 2.16
C THR A 31 7.36 -22.81 2.87
N SER A 32 7.23 -24.01 2.31
CA SER A 32 6.53 -25.13 2.98
C SER A 32 7.20 -25.62 4.25
N SER A 33 8.46 -25.22 4.50
CA SER A 33 9.15 -25.44 5.77
C SER A 33 8.97 -24.27 6.75
N HIS A 34 8.02 -23.35 6.47
CA HIS A 34 7.73 -22.16 7.25
C HIS A 34 8.93 -21.22 7.45
N THR A 35 9.86 -21.22 6.50
CA THR A 35 10.97 -20.26 6.45
C THR A 35 10.63 -19.10 5.53
N HIS A 36 11.20 -17.92 5.78
CA HIS A 36 10.95 -16.76 4.93
C HIS A 36 11.57 -16.93 3.54
N THR A 37 10.81 -16.58 2.51
CA THR A 37 11.38 -16.34 1.18
C THR A 37 12.03 -14.95 1.11
N ALA A 38 12.57 -14.57 -0.05
CA ALA A 38 13.00 -13.19 -0.30
C ALA A 38 11.87 -12.17 -0.03
N TRP A 39 10.65 -12.50 -0.45
CA TRP A 39 9.46 -11.67 -0.24
C TRP A 39 9.02 -11.62 1.23
N GLY A 40 9.00 -12.76 1.92
CA GLY A 40 8.73 -12.82 3.36
C GLY A 40 9.75 -12.04 4.19
N SER A 41 11.03 -12.13 3.82
CA SER A 41 12.12 -11.42 4.50
C SER A 41 12.02 -9.92 4.30
N ALA A 42 11.71 -9.46 3.07
CA ALA A 42 11.49 -8.06 2.76
C ALA A 42 10.28 -7.49 3.51
N PHE A 43 9.17 -8.22 3.53
CA PHE A 43 7.95 -7.86 4.26
C PHE A 43 8.21 -7.71 5.76
N LYS A 44 8.80 -8.75 6.38
CA LYS A 44 9.18 -8.70 7.80
C LYS A 44 10.11 -7.53 8.09
N LYS A 45 11.15 -7.33 7.28
CA LYS A 45 12.15 -6.27 7.49
C LYS A 45 11.50 -4.89 7.48
N ALA A 46 10.62 -4.61 6.51
CA ALA A 46 9.90 -3.35 6.44
C ALA A 46 9.05 -3.11 7.70
N LEU A 47 8.25 -4.10 8.12
CA LEU A 47 7.41 -4.00 9.32
C LEU A 47 8.20 -3.83 10.63
N THR A 48 9.37 -4.46 10.75
CA THR A 48 10.16 -4.39 12.00
C THR A 48 11.04 -3.14 12.10
N THR A 49 11.42 -2.55 10.96
CA THR A 49 12.37 -1.42 10.95
C THR A 49 11.70 -0.11 11.32
N LEU A 50 10.49 0.11 10.81
CA LEU A 50 9.69 1.31 11.06
C LEU A 50 8.56 0.98 12.02
N LYS A 51 8.89 0.45 13.22
CA LYS A 51 7.90 0.33 14.31
C LYS A 51 7.36 1.73 14.63
N SER A 52 6.34 2.15 13.90
CA SER A 52 5.65 3.41 14.12
C SER A 52 4.74 3.23 15.33
N ASN A 53 4.57 4.29 16.11
CA ASN A 53 3.55 4.34 17.16
C ASN A 53 2.12 4.51 16.57
N THR A 54 1.96 4.29 15.26
CA THR A 54 0.81 4.66 14.44
C THR A 54 0.18 3.41 13.83
N GLU A 55 -0.97 3.56 13.15
CA GLU A 55 -1.70 2.49 12.46
C GLU A 55 -0.78 1.56 11.66
N SER A 56 -0.94 0.24 11.85
CA SER A 56 -0.10 -0.74 11.19
C SER A 56 -0.51 -0.88 9.72
N HIS A 57 0.43 -0.69 8.78
CA HIS A 57 0.19 -0.79 7.34
C HIS A 57 0.33 -2.22 6.79
N HIS A 58 0.06 -3.26 7.60
CA HIS A 58 0.36 -4.65 7.24
C HIS A 58 -0.32 -5.09 5.95
N GLU A 59 -1.63 -4.81 5.80
CA GLU A 59 -2.39 -5.16 4.60
C GLU A 59 -1.94 -4.34 3.39
N GLN A 60 -1.71 -3.04 3.58
CA GLN A 60 -1.30 -2.13 2.52
C GLN A 60 0.07 -2.52 1.97
N LEU A 61 1.00 -2.88 2.85
CA LEU A 61 2.34 -3.31 2.47
C LEU A 61 2.30 -4.66 1.75
N PHE A 62 1.46 -5.59 2.22
CA PHE A 62 1.25 -6.85 1.53
C PHE A 62 0.71 -6.63 0.10
N SER A 63 -0.32 -5.80 -0.04
CA SER A 63 -0.88 -5.43 -1.35
C SER A 63 0.15 -4.71 -2.23
N ALA A 64 0.98 -3.81 -1.68
CA ALA A 64 2.04 -3.14 -2.45
C ALA A 64 3.04 -4.15 -3.02
N LEU A 65 3.50 -5.10 -2.21
CA LEU A 65 4.44 -6.13 -2.65
C LEU A 65 3.85 -7.04 -3.72
N GLU A 66 2.58 -7.42 -3.59
CA GLU A 66 1.91 -8.21 -4.63
C GLU A 66 1.72 -7.42 -5.93
N LEU A 67 1.39 -6.12 -5.86
CA LEU A 67 1.30 -5.27 -7.05
C LEU A 67 2.66 -5.05 -7.73
N ILE A 68 3.75 -4.99 -6.96
CA ILE A 68 5.12 -4.98 -7.49
C ILE A 68 5.39 -6.30 -8.21
N ARG A 69 5.04 -7.44 -7.58
CA ARG A 69 5.23 -8.77 -8.16
C ARG A 69 4.44 -8.96 -9.46
N PHE A 70 3.21 -8.47 -9.52
CA PHE A 70 2.39 -8.48 -10.73
C PHE A 70 2.80 -7.42 -11.76
N GLY A 71 3.72 -6.51 -11.41
CA GLY A 71 4.21 -5.47 -12.31
C GLY A 71 3.23 -4.31 -12.52
N TYR A 72 2.21 -4.14 -11.66
CA TYR A 72 1.25 -3.03 -11.73
C TYR A 72 1.66 -1.82 -10.88
N LEU A 73 2.55 -2.00 -9.89
CA LEU A 73 3.13 -0.89 -9.12
C LEU A 73 4.48 -0.47 -9.71
N ASN A 74 4.43 0.43 -10.69
CA ASN A 74 5.58 1.02 -11.36
C ASN A 74 5.31 2.48 -11.77
N GLY A 75 6.34 3.19 -12.24
CA GLY A 75 6.23 4.58 -12.71
C GLY A 75 5.74 4.75 -14.16
N ASN A 76 5.43 3.66 -14.87
CA ASN A 76 5.03 3.71 -16.27
C ASN A 76 3.54 4.05 -16.41
N ASN A 77 3.16 4.66 -17.53
CA ASN A 77 1.74 4.86 -17.84
C ASN A 77 1.05 3.50 -18.02
N LEU A 78 -0.25 3.45 -17.73
CA LEU A 78 -1.07 2.30 -18.14
C LEU A 78 -1.26 2.33 -19.68
N SER A 79 -2.14 1.47 -20.20
CA SER A 79 -2.42 1.34 -21.63
C SER A 79 -2.76 2.66 -22.34
N ARG A 80 -3.26 3.66 -21.62
CA ARG A 80 -3.48 5.02 -22.13
C ARG A 80 -2.98 6.04 -21.12
N SER A 81 -2.25 7.05 -21.60
CA SER A 81 -1.81 8.18 -20.77
C SER A 81 -2.95 9.17 -20.60
N TYR A 82 -3.58 9.17 -19.43
CA TYR A 82 -4.58 10.14 -18.98
C TYR A 82 -3.97 11.29 -18.17
N TYR A 83 -2.67 11.22 -17.87
CA TYR A 83 -1.99 12.22 -17.06
C TYR A 83 -1.12 13.14 -17.91
N ILE A 84 -1.35 14.45 -17.81
CA ILE A 84 -0.52 15.51 -18.37
C ILE A 84 -0.21 16.47 -17.22
N PRO A 85 0.95 16.36 -16.55
CA PRO A 85 1.32 17.30 -15.50
C PRO A 85 1.57 18.69 -16.08
N PRO A 86 1.14 19.76 -15.41
CA PRO A 86 1.59 21.11 -15.74
C PRO A 86 3.06 21.27 -15.32
N ASN A 87 3.95 21.51 -16.29
CA ASN A 87 5.35 21.90 -16.07
C ASN A 87 6.27 20.88 -15.39
N ALA A 88 5.94 19.58 -15.39
CA ALA A 88 6.86 18.54 -14.92
C ALA A 88 7.65 17.91 -16.07
N THR A 89 8.91 17.57 -15.83
CA THR A 89 9.71 16.77 -16.77
C THR A 89 9.13 15.35 -16.91
N THR A 90 9.51 14.65 -17.98
CA THR A 90 9.06 13.26 -18.23
C THR A 90 9.42 12.32 -17.07
N GLU A 91 10.54 12.55 -16.39
CA GLU A 91 10.97 11.75 -15.24
C GLU A 91 10.20 12.10 -13.97
N GLU A 92 9.99 13.38 -13.68
CA GLU A 92 9.16 13.82 -12.55
C GLU A 92 7.73 13.29 -12.65
N LYS A 93 7.19 13.24 -13.87
CA LYS A 93 5.89 12.61 -14.14
C LYS A 93 5.86 11.16 -13.64
N LYS A 94 6.90 10.37 -13.92
CA LYS A 94 6.99 8.97 -13.48
C LYS A 94 7.11 8.87 -11.97
N TYR A 95 7.88 9.76 -11.33
CA TYR A 95 8.02 9.78 -9.87
C TYR A 95 6.71 10.11 -9.17
N ILE A 96 6.01 11.17 -9.60
CA ILE A 96 4.71 11.55 -9.04
C ILE A 96 3.71 10.41 -9.22
N LEU A 97 3.68 9.78 -10.39
CA LEU A 97 2.78 8.67 -10.68
C LEU A 97 3.06 7.47 -9.79
N LEU A 98 4.33 7.09 -9.63
CA LEU A 98 4.73 5.98 -8.75
C LEU A 98 4.34 6.26 -7.30
N ILE A 99 4.70 7.43 -6.77
CA ILE A 99 4.43 7.81 -5.38
C ILE A 99 2.92 7.89 -5.13
N SER A 100 2.16 8.54 -6.02
CA SER A 100 0.70 8.64 -5.88
C SER A 100 -0.01 7.30 -5.99
N ARG A 101 0.47 6.35 -6.82
CA ARG A 101 -0.05 4.97 -6.84
C ARG A 101 0.24 4.24 -5.54
N THR A 102 1.49 4.27 -5.05
CA THR A 102 1.84 3.62 -3.79
C THR A 102 1.01 4.17 -2.63
N LEU A 103 0.91 5.50 -2.50
CA LEU A 103 0.17 6.11 -1.39
C LEU A 103 -1.34 5.97 -1.51
N SER A 104 -1.88 5.68 -2.70
CA SER A 104 -3.30 5.35 -2.85
C SER A 104 -3.72 4.05 -2.15
N LEU A 105 -2.77 3.23 -1.70
CA LEU A 105 -3.06 2.03 -0.90
C LEU A 105 -3.39 2.36 0.56
N VAL A 106 -3.06 3.56 1.04
CA VAL A 106 -3.38 4.01 2.39
C VAL A 106 -4.71 4.77 2.38
N PRO A 107 -5.66 4.42 3.26
CA PRO A 107 -6.92 5.16 3.34
C PRO A 107 -6.71 6.57 3.91
N ALA A 108 -7.36 7.57 3.31
CA ALA A 108 -7.48 8.91 3.88
C ALA A 108 -8.68 9.02 4.83
N LYS A 109 -8.62 9.94 5.81
CA LYS A 109 -9.66 10.12 6.83
C LYS A 109 -10.61 11.27 6.48
N PHE A 110 -11.92 11.00 6.47
CA PHE A 110 -12.95 11.95 6.01
C PHE A 110 -13.93 12.36 7.12
N LYS A 111 -14.48 13.57 7.00
CA LYS A 111 -15.51 14.13 7.90
C LYS A 111 -16.94 13.61 7.61
N GLY A 112 -17.09 12.55 6.82
CA GLY A 112 -18.39 12.02 6.41
C GLY A 112 -19.13 12.86 5.36
N VAL A 113 -18.44 13.81 4.71
CA VAL A 113 -18.98 14.62 3.61
C VAL A 113 -18.64 14.01 2.24
N SER A 114 -19.47 14.29 1.24
CA SER A 114 -19.19 13.89 -0.15
C SER A 114 -17.85 14.44 -0.64
N TRP A 115 -17.15 13.65 -1.45
CA TRP A 115 -15.89 14.05 -2.05
C TRP A 115 -16.07 15.24 -2.99
N ASN A 116 -15.31 16.30 -2.74
CA ASN A 116 -15.33 17.54 -3.55
C ASN A 116 -13.96 17.83 -4.21
N GLY A 117 -13.05 16.86 -4.18
CA GLY A 117 -11.72 16.99 -4.79
C GLY A 117 -11.70 16.61 -6.28
N PRO A 118 -10.59 16.89 -6.99
CA PRO A 118 -10.44 16.47 -8.38
C PRO A 118 -10.44 14.95 -8.52
N LEU A 119 -10.80 14.45 -9.70
CA LEU A 119 -10.72 13.03 -10.06
C LEU A 119 -9.49 12.77 -10.93
N SER A 120 -8.80 11.66 -10.68
CA SER A 120 -7.65 11.22 -11.46
C SER A 120 -7.96 9.91 -12.16
N ARG A 121 -8.18 9.94 -13.49
CA ARG A 121 -8.48 8.74 -14.29
C ARG A 121 -7.40 7.67 -14.18
N GLU A 122 -6.12 8.07 -14.14
CA GLU A 122 -4.99 7.15 -13.90
C GLU A 122 -5.11 6.40 -12.58
N LEU A 123 -5.41 7.11 -11.49
CA LEU A 123 -5.51 6.51 -10.16
C LEU A 123 -6.78 5.66 -10.04
N LEU A 124 -7.87 6.05 -10.69
CA LEU A 124 -9.09 5.24 -10.77
C LEU A 124 -8.83 3.93 -11.52
N ALA A 125 -8.12 3.98 -12.65
CA ALA A 125 -7.72 2.79 -13.39
C ALA A 125 -6.78 1.90 -12.56
N PHE A 126 -5.81 2.50 -11.87
CA PHE A 126 -4.94 1.79 -10.93
C PHE A 126 -5.74 1.09 -9.82
N ASN A 127 -6.72 1.80 -9.24
CA ASN A 127 -7.57 1.27 -8.17
C ASN A 127 -8.39 0.05 -8.59
N SER A 128 -8.76 -0.05 -9.87
CA SER A 128 -9.42 -1.26 -10.38
C SER A 128 -8.53 -2.50 -10.23
N PHE A 129 -7.20 -2.39 -10.43
CA PHE A 129 -6.26 -3.49 -10.20
C PHE A 129 -6.13 -3.81 -8.70
N VAL A 130 -6.04 -2.77 -7.85
CA VAL A 130 -5.98 -2.93 -6.39
C VAL A 130 -7.21 -3.67 -5.88
N LYS A 131 -8.42 -3.23 -6.28
CA LYS A 131 -9.68 -3.88 -5.89
C LYS A 131 -9.77 -5.31 -6.39
N ALA A 132 -9.42 -5.58 -7.65
CA ALA A 132 -9.45 -6.93 -8.20
C ALA A 132 -8.51 -7.86 -7.43
N MET A 133 -7.31 -7.39 -7.09
CA MET A 133 -6.34 -8.14 -6.30
C MET A 133 -6.80 -8.36 -4.86
N ASN A 134 -7.21 -7.30 -4.15
CA ASN A 134 -7.65 -7.41 -2.74
C ASN A 134 -8.88 -8.31 -2.60
N ARG A 135 -9.86 -8.22 -3.51
CA ARG A 135 -11.00 -9.14 -3.54
C ARG A 135 -10.60 -10.58 -3.81
N SER A 136 -9.62 -10.81 -4.67
CA SER A 136 -9.10 -12.16 -4.93
C SER A 136 -8.38 -12.72 -3.70
N LEU A 137 -7.60 -11.90 -2.99
CA LEU A 137 -6.94 -12.27 -1.73
C LEU A 137 -7.97 -12.53 -0.62
N ARG A 138 -9.01 -11.70 -0.54
CA ARG A 138 -10.14 -11.89 0.38
C ARG A 138 -10.84 -13.22 0.15
N ASN A 139 -11.20 -13.50 -1.09
CA ASN A 139 -11.82 -14.78 -1.48
C ASN A 139 -10.91 -15.95 -1.13
N LEU A 140 -9.59 -15.83 -1.34
CA LEU A 140 -8.64 -16.87 -0.95
C LEU A 140 -8.67 -17.12 0.56
N CYS A 141 -8.65 -16.08 1.39
CA CYS A 141 -8.77 -16.20 2.84
C CYS A 141 -10.07 -16.88 3.28
N GLU A 142 -11.19 -16.51 2.67
CA GLU A 142 -12.50 -17.12 2.95
C GLU A 142 -12.54 -18.59 2.53
N MET A 143 -11.97 -18.94 1.38
CA MET A 143 -11.87 -20.34 0.92
C MET A 143 -10.94 -21.18 1.79
N LEU A 144 -9.84 -20.61 2.28
CA LEU A 144 -8.96 -21.28 3.25
C LEU A 144 -9.69 -21.53 4.58
N THR A 145 -10.45 -20.55 5.05
CA THR A 145 -11.28 -20.67 6.25
C THR A 145 -12.33 -21.77 6.06
N LEU A 146 -13.08 -21.73 4.96
CA LEU A 146 -14.08 -22.75 4.63
C LEU A 146 -13.46 -24.15 4.53
N SER A 147 -12.30 -24.28 3.88
CA SER A 147 -11.60 -25.56 3.77
C SER A 147 -11.24 -26.14 5.14
N MET A 148 -10.80 -25.32 6.10
CA MET A 148 -10.51 -25.76 7.46
C MET A 148 -11.75 -26.31 8.17
N PHE A 149 -12.90 -25.64 8.05
CA PHE A 149 -14.16 -26.12 8.62
C PHE A 149 -14.64 -27.42 7.95
N LEU A 150 -14.56 -27.52 6.62
CA LEU A 150 -15.02 -28.70 5.88
C LEU A 150 -14.16 -29.94 6.16
N ASN A 151 -12.85 -29.76 6.34
CA ASN A 151 -11.92 -30.84 6.67
C ASN A 151 -12.05 -31.33 8.13
N GLY A 152 -12.82 -30.64 8.97
CA GLY A 152 -12.96 -30.97 10.38
C GLY A 152 -11.77 -30.52 11.24
N ASP A 153 -10.95 -29.59 10.74
CA ASP A 153 -9.82 -29.03 11.50
C ASP A 153 -10.29 -28.09 12.63
N CYS A 154 -11.55 -27.62 12.58
CA CYS A 154 -12.14 -26.66 13.50
C CYS A 154 -13.46 -27.17 14.09
N VAL A 155 -13.78 -26.72 15.31
CA VAL A 155 -15.11 -26.95 15.90
C VAL A 155 -16.19 -26.21 15.09
N LYS A 156 -17.21 -26.95 14.66
CA LYS A 156 -18.33 -26.44 13.84
C LYS A 156 -19.48 -25.86 14.66
N ASP A 157 -19.65 -26.30 15.90
CA ASP A 157 -20.67 -25.72 16.78
C ASP A 157 -20.11 -24.44 17.43
N ARG A 158 -20.47 -23.29 16.87
CA ARG A 158 -19.95 -21.97 17.28
C ARG A 158 -20.89 -20.84 16.88
N GLN A 159 -20.80 -19.71 17.59
CA GLN A 159 -21.67 -18.54 17.40
C GLN A 159 -20.94 -17.30 16.84
N ASP A 160 -19.61 -17.35 16.73
CA ASP A 160 -18.71 -16.24 16.36
C ASP A 160 -18.29 -16.27 14.88
N TYR A 161 -19.08 -16.91 14.00
CA TYR A 161 -18.79 -16.98 12.56
C TYR A 161 -18.65 -15.60 11.90
N LEU A 162 -19.53 -14.67 12.27
CA LEU A 162 -19.48 -13.30 11.76
C LEU A 162 -18.18 -12.60 12.20
N ASP A 163 -17.77 -12.80 13.45
CA ASP A 163 -16.55 -12.20 13.99
C ASP A 163 -15.30 -12.74 13.30
N ILE A 164 -15.26 -14.05 12.99
CA ILE A 164 -14.20 -14.64 12.17
C ILE A 164 -14.16 -13.96 10.80
N ALA A 165 -15.30 -13.89 10.12
CA ALA A 165 -15.37 -13.31 8.78
C ALA A 165 -14.94 -11.84 8.77
N LEU A 166 -15.39 -11.04 9.75
CA LEU A 166 -14.99 -9.62 9.87
C LEU A 166 -13.52 -9.45 10.26
N SER A 167 -12.91 -10.43 10.92
CA SER A 167 -11.50 -10.39 11.32
C SER A 167 -10.52 -10.86 10.22
N LEU A 168 -11.03 -11.43 9.12
CA LEU A 168 -10.19 -11.77 7.96
C LEU A 168 -9.67 -10.49 7.27
N PRO A 169 -8.45 -10.53 6.69
CA PRO A 169 -7.86 -9.36 6.05
C PRO A 169 -8.60 -8.97 4.75
N PHE A 170 -8.27 -7.79 4.21
CA PHE A 170 -8.78 -7.29 2.92
C PHE A 170 -10.31 -7.13 2.89
N LEU A 171 -10.93 -6.83 4.04
CA LEU A 171 -12.37 -6.61 4.14
C LEU A 171 -12.82 -5.34 3.41
N TYR A 172 -12.02 -4.27 3.51
CA TYR A 172 -12.36 -2.96 2.99
C TYR A 172 -11.56 -2.63 1.73
N ASP A 173 -12.26 -2.15 0.70
CA ASP A 173 -11.64 -1.58 -0.48
C ASP A 173 -11.05 -0.20 -0.14
N VAL A 174 -9.83 0.06 -0.59
CA VAL A 174 -9.20 1.38 -0.44
C VAL A 174 -9.69 2.32 -1.54
N ASN A 175 -9.83 3.61 -1.21
CA ASN A 175 -10.17 4.66 -2.17
C ASN A 175 -8.91 5.34 -2.73
N THR A 176 -9.05 6.06 -3.84
CA THR A 176 -7.91 6.75 -4.50
C THR A 176 -7.54 8.08 -3.86
N ALA A 177 -8.21 8.49 -2.79
CA ALA A 177 -8.14 9.87 -2.33
C ALA A 177 -6.75 10.26 -1.83
N MET A 178 -6.09 9.39 -1.06
CA MET A 178 -4.72 9.63 -0.61
C MET A 178 -3.77 9.84 -1.79
N GLY A 179 -3.88 9.00 -2.83
CA GLY A 179 -3.11 9.17 -4.06
C GLY A 179 -3.38 10.49 -4.77
N ILE A 180 -4.64 10.97 -4.77
CA ILE A 180 -5.01 12.27 -5.35
C ILE A 180 -4.42 13.42 -4.52
N ILE A 181 -4.54 13.35 -3.19
CA ILE A 181 -3.99 14.36 -2.26
C ILE A 181 -2.47 14.52 -2.48
N VAL A 182 -1.74 13.40 -2.48
CA VAL A 182 -0.30 13.36 -2.71
C VAL A 182 0.06 13.90 -4.09
N LYS A 183 -0.69 13.49 -5.12
CA LYS A 183 -0.47 13.97 -6.48
C LYS A 183 -0.64 15.49 -6.56
N THR A 184 -1.73 16.03 -6.03
CA THR A 184 -2.00 17.47 -6.00
C THR A 184 -0.94 18.23 -5.19
N TYR A 185 -0.47 17.65 -4.07
CA TYR A 185 0.63 18.21 -3.29
C TYR A 185 1.91 18.34 -4.11
N LEU A 186 2.36 17.23 -4.71
CA LEU A 186 3.61 17.20 -5.48
C LEU A 186 3.54 18.09 -6.72
N GLU A 187 2.40 18.13 -7.41
CA GLU A 187 2.18 19.05 -8.54
C GLU A 187 2.27 20.52 -8.10
N HIS A 188 1.71 20.88 -6.95
CA HIS A 188 1.82 22.24 -6.43
C HIS A 188 3.24 22.60 -6.03
N VAL A 189 3.98 21.68 -5.40
CA VAL A 189 5.39 21.91 -5.08
C VAL A 189 6.21 22.16 -6.34
N ILE A 190 5.98 21.42 -7.43
CA ILE A 190 6.66 21.63 -8.72
C ILE A 190 6.30 22.98 -9.35
N ILE A 191 5.02 23.37 -9.32
CA ILE A 191 4.56 24.65 -9.88
C ILE A 191 5.23 25.82 -9.15
N LEU A 192 5.40 25.72 -7.83
CA LEU A 192 6.05 26.75 -7.02
C LEU A 192 7.58 26.76 -7.19
N SER A 193 8.20 25.61 -7.41
CA SER A 193 9.66 25.48 -7.56
C SER A 193 10.18 25.67 -8.98
N LYS A 194 9.39 26.29 -9.87
CA LYS A 194 9.55 26.23 -11.34
C LYS A 194 10.94 26.63 -11.88
N ASP A 195 11.66 27.48 -11.14
CA ASP A 195 12.96 28.02 -11.54
C ASP A 195 14.11 27.69 -10.56
N ASN A 196 13.85 26.91 -9.50
CA ASN A 196 14.83 26.73 -8.44
C ASN A 196 14.91 25.25 -7.99
N ASN A 197 15.99 24.60 -8.42
CA ASN A 197 16.32 23.22 -8.01
C ASN A 197 16.99 23.14 -6.64
N ASP A 198 17.22 24.28 -5.97
CA ASP A 198 17.78 24.28 -4.65
C ASP A 198 16.80 23.69 -3.61
N LYS A 199 17.30 22.74 -2.81
CA LYS A 199 16.51 22.02 -1.80
C LYS A 199 15.94 22.96 -0.74
N ALA A 200 16.68 24.02 -0.39
CA ALA A 200 16.23 25.00 0.60
C ALA A 200 15.05 25.83 0.07
N ALA A 201 15.12 26.26 -1.19
CA ALA A 201 14.05 26.98 -1.86
C ALA A 201 12.77 26.13 -1.98
N ILE A 202 12.90 24.87 -2.41
CA ILE A 202 11.77 23.93 -2.51
C ILE A 202 11.06 23.77 -1.14
N ARG A 203 11.84 23.63 -0.06
CA ARG A 203 11.28 23.48 1.29
C ARG A 203 10.50 24.71 1.77
N SER A 204 10.88 25.91 1.33
CA SER A 204 10.16 27.14 1.69
C SER A 204 8.74 27.19 1.13
N HIS A 205 8.46 26.46 0.05
CA HIS A 205 7.14 26.41 -0.60
C HIS A 205 6.20 25.33 -0.02
N ILE A 206 6.70 24.44 0.84
CA ILE A 206 5.91 23.36 1.46
C ILE A 206 4.70 23.91 2.26
N PRO A 207 4.85 24.93 3.13
CA PRO A 207 3.72 25.46 3.89
C PRO A 207 2.62 26.04 2.99
N GLU A 208 3.00 26.66 1.88
CA GLU A 208 2.06 27.21 0.90
C GLU A 208 1.30 26.09 0.17
N ALA A 209 2.00 25.02 -0.23
CA ALA A 209 1.38 23.84 -0.84
C ALA A 209 0.38 23.16 0.11
N LEU A 210 0.72 23.03 1.41
CA LEU A 210 -0.18 22.46 2.42
C LEU A 210 -1.44 23.32 2.62
N LYS A 211 -1.29 24.66 2.71
CA LYS A 211 -2.43 25.58 2.84
C LYS A 211 -3.40 25.47 1.66
N LYS A 212 -2.87 25.28 0.45
CA LYS A 212 -3.70 25.07 -0.75
C LYS A 212 -4.42 23.73 -0.72
N LEU A 213 -3.78 22.69 -0.19
CA LEU A 213 -4.37 21.38 0.02
C LEU A 213 -5.57 21.44 0.97
N ASP A 214 -5.44 22.13 2.10
CA ASP A 214 -6.53 22.30 3.06
C ASP A 214 -7.74 23.04 2.45
N GLY A 215 -7.48 24.03 1.59
CA GLY A 215 -8.54 24.72 0.85
C GLY A 215 -9.21 23.86 -0.23
N THR A 216 -8.48 22.91 -0.82
CA THR A 216 -8.98 22.03 -1.89
C THR A 216 -9.75 20.83 -1.33
N PHE A 217 -9.26 20.24 -0.24
CA PHE A 217 -9.78 19.00 0.33
C PHE A 217 -10.51 19.23 1.66
N THR A 218 -11.51 20.10 1.64
CA THR A 218 -12.28 20.50 2.84
C THR A 218 -12.96 19.35 3.58
N GLY A 219 -13.24 18.24 2.87
CA GLY A 219 -13.84 17.03 3.42
C GLY A 219 -12.90 16.09 4.17
N CYS A 220 -11.58 16.30 4.10
CA CYS A 220 -10.62 15.51 4.87
C CYS A 220 -10.54 16.02 6.32
N ILE A 221 -10.22 15.12 7.26
CA ILE A 221 -10.08 15.49 8.69
C ILE A 221 -8.80 16.31 8.88
N ASN A 222 -7.66 15.73 8.51
CA ASN A 222 -6.34 16.37 8.62
C ASN A 222 -5.45 15.90 7.48
N VAL A 223 -5.34 16.72 6.43
CA VAL A 223 -4.61 16.38 5.20
C VAL A 223 -3.11 16.23 5.48
N LYS A 224 -2.56 17.04 6.38
CA LYS A 224 -1.14 16.98 6.75
C LYS A 224 -0.79 15.67 7.45
N ALA A 225 -1.55 15.29 8.47
CA ALA A 225 -1.31 14.05 9.20
C ALA A 225 -1.50 12.81 8.31
N ASP A 226 -2.51 12.83 7.43
CA ASP A 226 -2.74 11.78 6.44
C ASP A 226 -1.55 11.65 5.46
N LEU A 227 -0.99 12.78 5.00
CA LEU A 227 0.19 12.81 4.14
C LEU A 227 1.45 12.28 4.85
N GLU A 228 1.68 12.68 6.10
CA GLU A 228 2.77 12.16 6.92
C GLU A 228 2.65 10.64 7.12
N ASN A 229 1.45 10.13 7.41
CA ASN A 229 1.19 8.70 7.53
C ASN A 229 1.46 7.96 6.21
N GLY A 230 1.01 8.53 5.09
CA GLY A 230 1.34 8.01 3.76
C GLY A 230 2.86 7.94 3.54
N LEU A 231 3.63 8.95 3.95
CA LEU A 231 5.09 8.95 3.78
C LEU A 231 5.79 7.92 4.66
N VAL A 232 5.27 7.61 5.85
CA VAL A 232 5.74 6.47 6.65
C VAL A 232 5.55 5.17 5.86
N PHE A 233 4.37 4.98 5.25
CA PHE A 233 4.12 3.82 4.39
C PHE A 233 5.04 3.77 3.16
N TRP A 234 5.34 4.92 2.54
CA TRP A 234 6.33 4.99 1.46
C TRP A 234 7.71 4.48 1.91
N ASP A 235 8.16 4.88 3.11
CA ASP A 235 9.43 4.42 3.67
C ASP A 235 9.45 2.91 3.89
N GLU A 236 8.36 2.33 4.38
CA GLU A 236 8.21 0.86 4.52
C GLU A 236 8.36 0.16 3.17
N VAL A 237 7.71 0.68 2.12
CA VAL A 237 7.82 0.14 0.75
C VAL A 237 9.26 0.25 0.25
N ILE A 238 9.95 1.37 0.48
CA ILE A 238 11.36 1.54 0.07
C ILE A 238 12.27 0.54 0.78
N ILE A 239 12.07 0.29 2.08
CA ILE A 239 12.83 -0.74 2.81
C ILE A 239 12.61 -2.12 2.18
N ALA A 240 11.36 -2.46 1.87
CA ALA A 240 11.03 -3.74 1.25
C ALA A 240 11.66 -3.86 -0.15
N VAL A 241 11.54 -2.84 -0.99
CA VAL A 241 12.13 -2.80 -2.35
C VAL A 241 13.65 -2.94 -2.30
N ASN A 242 14.34 -2.25 -1.38
CA ASN A 242 15.78 -2.40 -1.20
C ASN A 242 16.15 -3.83 -0.80
N SER A 243 15.39 -4.45 0.10
CA SER A 243 15.60 -5.84 0.48
C SER A 243 15.41 -6.81 -0.70
N LEU A 244 14.39 -6.58 -1.53
CA LEU A 244 14.12 -7.39 -2.71
C LEU A 244 15.18 -7.22 -3.80
N LYS A 245 15.73 -6.01 -3.95
CA LYS A 245 16.86 -5.73 -4.84
C LYS A 245 18.09 -6.53 -4.42
N THR A 246 18.44 -6.51 -3.13
CA THR A 246 19.59 -7.27 -2.60
C THR A 246 19.44 -8.77 -2.82
N SER A 247 18.22 -9.31 -2.72
CA SER A 247 17.96 -10.73 -2.96
C SER A 247 17.78 -11.10 -4.44
N GLY A 248 17.82 -10.14 -5.37
CA GLY A 248 17.57 -10.38 -6.81
C GLY A 248 16.14 -10.80 -7.15
N ALA A 249 15.17 -10.52 -6.27
CA ALA A 249 13.77 -10.95 -6.45
C ALA A 249 12.96 -10.03 -7.38
N ILE A 250 13.46 -8.83 -7.65
CA ILE A 250 12.90 -7.84 -8.57
C ILE A 250 13.98 -7.34 -9.53
N SER A 251 13.58 -6.78 -10.67
CA SER A 251 14.53 -6.25 -11.64
C SER A 251 15.23 -4.98 -11.14
N ASN A 252 16.45 -4.76 -11.61
CA ASN A 252 17.25 -3.59 -11.23
C ASN A 252 16.61 -2.28 -11.72
N GLU A 253 15.92 -2.32 -12.87
CA GLU A 253 15.21 -1.20 -13.45
C GLU A 253 14.07 -0.77 -12.53
N LEU A 254 13.26 -1.73 -12.07
CA LEU A 254 12.13 -1.46 -11.17
C LEU A 254 12.62 -0.90 -9.84
N ALA A 255 13.63 -1.53 -9.23
CA ALA A 255 14.20 -1.04 -7.99
C ALA A 255 14.78 0.38 -8.14
N SER A 256 15.41 0.69 -9.27
CA SER A 256 15.95 2.02 -9.55
C SER A 256 14.85 3.08 -9.68
N GLN A 257 13.67 2.73 -10.21
CA GLN A 257 12.52 3.67 -10.24
C GLN A 257 12.13 4.12 -8.84
N PHE A 258 12.01 3.20 -7.89
CA PHE A 258 11.68 3.51 -6.49
C PHE A 258 12.77 4.31 -5.80
N ILE A 259 14.04 3.93 -5.98
CA ILE A 259 15.18 4.64 -5.36
C ILE A 259 15.28 6.08 -5.89
N ASN A 260 15.16 6.27 -7.21
CA ASN A 260 15.21 7.59 -7.83
C ASN A 260 14.03 8.46 -7.38
N ALA A 261 12.82 7.90 -7.33
CA ALA A 261 11.65 8.60 -6.81
C ALA A 261 11.83 8.99 -5.33
N ASN A 262 12.43 8.12 -4.51
CA ASN A 262 12.71 8.42 -3.10
C ASN A 262 13.73 9.56 -2.93
N ASN A 263 14.81 9.54 -3.72
CA ASN A 263 15.80 10.61 -3.73
C ASN A 263 15.17 11.95 -4.13
N TRP A 264 14.30 11.95 -5.14
CA TRP A 264 13.55 13.12 -5.57
C TRP A 264 12.55 13.61 -4.51
N LEU A 265 11.88 12.70 -3.81
CA LEU A 265 10.93 13.01 -2.76
C LEU A 265 11.60 13.60 -1.50
N SER A 266 12.86 13.26 -1.22
CA SER A 266 13.58 13.66 0.01
C SER A 266 13.64 15.17 0.28
N SER A 267 13.64 16.00 -0.78
CA SER A 267 13.63 17.47 -0.65
C SER A 267 12.22 18.06 -0.64
N ARG A 268 11.18 17.23 -0.77
CA ARG A 268 9.77 17.62 -0.96
C ARG A 268 8.84 17.03 0.11
N ARG A 269 9.39 16.46 1.19
CA ARG A 269 8.61 15.94 2.32
C ARG A 269 8.10 17.08 3.21
N PRO A 270 6.83 17.05 3.68
CA PRO A 270 6.25 18.03 4.58
C PRO A 270 6.98 18.19 5.92
#